data_AF-A0A9X8ULU4-F1
#
_entry.id   AF-A0A9X8ULU4-F1
#
_cell.length_a   1.000
_cell.length_b   1.000
_cell.length_c   1.000
_cell.angle_alpha   90.00
_cell.angle_beta   90.00
_cell.angle_gamma   90.00
#
_symmetry.space_group_name_H-M   'P 1'
#
loop_
_entity.id
_entity.type
_entity.pdbx_description
1 polymer ?
#
loop_
_entity_poly.entity_id
_entity_poly.type
_entity_poly.pdbx_seq_one_letter_code
_entity_poly.pdbx_strand_id
1 'polypeptide(L)'
;MLSYNDIISYKFEKAGFGGGYKPEDVDKFTMRLATDFQKLEAEKAELEQKLMALAQKVEEYREDEESLRAALLGAQKLGDSIIRESKQKAEQTLGAARQEADRLVGAARAQIEREQFTLTKIQKEVSNFKSRLLVLYKQHLELISSMPGQDVTVDAQEIINGSQNPQPRQEAPVPPEAAEPERPLEEPLPEPAVEEERPEESAAPEASAHEMPRESRFGELKFGEGYDLTRK
;
A
#
# COMPACT_ATOMS: atom_id res chain seq x y z
N MET A 1 -49.45 48.74 -17.53
CA MET A 1 -48.73 48.83 -18.80
C MET A 1 -49.71 49.05 -19.93
N LEU A 2 -49.80 50.30 -20.38
CA LEU A 2 -50.36 50.64 -21.68
C LEU A 2 -49.56 49.92 -22.77
N SER A 3 -50.28 49.29 -23.69
CA SER A 3 -49.70 48.80 -24.92
C SER A 3 -49.46 49.95 -25.90
N TYR A 4 -48.56 49.74 -26.86
CA TYR A 4 -48.39 50.63 -28.01
C TYR A 4 -49.72 50.97 -28.69
N ASN A 5 -50.61 49.98 -28.82
CA ASN A 5 -51.94 50.17 -29.41
C ASN A 5 -52.88 51.01 -28.53
N ASP A 6 -52.73 50.94 -27.21
CA ASP A 6 -53.55 51.75 -26.27
C ASP A 6 -53.16 53.22 -26.34
N ILE A 7 -51.88 53.51 -26.62
CA ILE A 7 -51.36 54.88 -26.74
C ILE A 7 -51.87 55.53 -28.04
N ILE A 8 -51.84 54.81 -29.16
CA ILE A 8 -52.25 55.34 -30.48
C ILE A 8 -53.76 55.51 -30.58
N SER A 9 -54.53 54.64 -29.94
CA SER A 9 -56.00 54.67 -30.00
C SER A 9 -56.65 55.57 -28.94
N TYR A 10 -55.86 56.17 -28.03
CA TYR A 10 -56.37 56.99 -26.95
C TYR A 10 -57.03 58.27 -27.47
N LYS A 11 -58.27 58.53 -27.03
CA LYS A 11 -59.04 59.72 -27.41
C LYS A 11 -59.30 60.58 -26.18
N PHE A 12 -58.70 61.76 -26.16
CA PHE A 12 -58.92 62.75 -25.11
C PHE A 12 -60.30 63.39 -25.20
N GLU A 13 -60.92 63.66 -24.05
CA GLU A 13 -62.19 64.38 -23.98
C GLU A 13 -62.05 65.83 -24.45
N LYS A 14 -63.05 66.35 -25.18
CA LYS A 14 -63.08 67.76 -25.63
C LYS A 14 -63.59 68.70 -24.52
N ALA A 15 -62.96 69.86 -24.38
CA ALA A 15 -63.41 70.92 -23.48
C ALA A 15 -64.62 71.67 -24.06
N GLY A 16 -65.67 71.87 -23.26
CA GLY A 16 -67.03 72.20 -23.72
C GLY A 16 -67.26 73.61 -24.31
N PHE A 17 -66.41 74.61 -24.06
CA PHE A 17 -66.72 76.01 -24.45
C PHE A 17 -65.60 76.77 -25.18
N GLY A 18 -64.50 76.12 -25.59
CA GLY A 18 -63.36 76.83 -26.21
C GLY A 18 -62.63 76.11 -27.35
N GLY A 19 -62.99 74.86 -27.65
CA GLY A 19 -62.20 74.02 -28.56
C GLY A 19 -60.87 73.59 -27.93
N GLY A 20 -60.59 72.29 -27.94
CA GLY A 20 -59.39 71.70 -27.33
C GLY A 20 -59.69 70.46 -26.50
N TYR A 21 -58.64 69.82 -26.00
CA TYR A 21 -58.74 68.68 -25.10
C TYR A 21 -58.80 69.14 -23.64
N LYS A 22 -59.40 68.33 -22.76
CA LYS A 22 -59.41 68.60 -21.32
C LYS A 22 -58.00 68.41 -20.76
N PRO A 23 -57.39 69.45 -20.16
CA PRO A 23 -56.02 69.35 -19.64
C PRO A 23 -55.89 68.26 -18.57
N GLU A 24 -56.92 68.06 -17.74
CA GLU A 24 -56.91 67.05 -16.69
C GLU A 24 -56.87 65.61 -17.22
N ASP A 25 -57.43 65.36 -18.41
CA ASP A 25 -57.45 64.04 -19.05
C ASP A 25 -56.08 63.73 -19.70
N VAL A 26 -55.47 64.75 -20.31
CA VAL A 26 -54.11 64.69 -20.85
C VAL A 26 -53.09 64.45 -19.74
N ASP A 27 -53.21 65.14 -18.61
CA ASP A 27 -52.30 64.98 -17.48
C ASP A 27 -52.41 63.58 -16.86
N LYS A 28 -53.63 63.06 -16.67
CA LYS A 28 -53.85 61.70 -16.16
C LYS A 28 -53.26 60.63 -17.08
N PHE A 29 -53.45 60.77 -18.39
CA PHE A 29 -52.85 59.85 -19.36
C PHE A 29 -51.33 59.94 -19.35
N THR A 30 -50.77 61.15 -19.30
CA THR A 30 -49.32 61.39 -19.26
C THR A 30 -48.69 60.82 -17.99
N MET A 31 -49.33 61.00 -16.82
CA MET A 31 -48.88 60.39 -15.57
C MET A 31 -48.90 58.86 -15.63
N ARG A 32 -49.94 58.28 -16.24
CA ARG A 32 -50.06 56.82 -16.41
C ARG A 32 -48.98 56.29 -17.37
N LEU A 33 -48.74 56.98 -18.48
CA LEU A 33 -47.66 56.66 -19.42
C LEU A 33 -46.29 56.74 -18.76
N ALA A 34 -46.03 57.81 -17.99
CA ALA A 34 -44.78 57.99 -17.25
C ALA A 34 -44.57 56.85 -16.23
N THR A 35 -45.62 56.47 -15.50
CA THR A 35 -45.55 55.37 -14.52
C THR A 35 -45.26 54.02 -15.19
N ASP A 36 -45.95 53.72 -16.29
CA ASP A 36 -45.73 52.48 -17.03
C ASP A 36 -44.35 52.43 -17.71
N PHE A 37 -43.84 53.56 -18.20
CA PHE A 37 -42.48 53.66 -18.75
C PHE A 37 -41.41 53.49 -17.66
N GLN A 38 -41.59 54.12 -16.50
CA GLN A 38 -40.70 53.91 -15.35
C GLN A 38 -40.67 52.45 -14.91
N LYS A 39 -41.83 51.77 -14.92
CA LYS A 39 -41.91 50.33 -14.64
C LYS A 39 -41.16 49.51 -15.69
N LEU A 40 -41.29 49.84 -16.97
CA LEU A 40 -40.59 49.16 -18.05
C LEU A 40 -39.07 49.34 -17.96
N GLU A 41 -38.60 50.54 -17.60
CA GLU A 41 -37.18 50.80 -17.36
C GLU A 41 -36.64 49.99 -16.17
N ALA A 42 -37.40 49.89 -15.08
CA ALA A 42 -37.04 49.07 -13.93
C ALA A 42 -36.99 47.57 -14.27
N GLU A 43 -38.00 47.05 -14.97
CA GLU A 43 -38.04 45.65 -15.44
C GLU A 43 -36.89 45.36 -16.41
N LYS A 44 -36.59 46.29 -17.33
CA LYS A 44 -35.44 46.17 -18.25
C LYS A 44 -34.11 46.11 -17.49
N ALA A 45 -33.90 47.00 -16.52
CA ALA A 45 -32.68 47.00 -15.72
C ALA A 45 -32.53 45.69 -14.92
N GLU A 46 -33.63 45.16 -14.36
CA GLU A 46 -33.64 43.87 -13.67
C GLU A 46 -33.31 42.70 -14.61
N LEU A 47 -33.88 42.71 -15.83
CA LEU A 47 -33.60 41.70 -16.86
C LEU A 47 -32.15 41.75 -17.33
N GLU A 48 -31.58 42.93 -17.53
CA GLU A 48 -30.17 43.11 -17.88
C GLU A 48 -29.24 42.60 -16.77
N GLN A 49 -29.55 42.87 -15.51
CA GLN A 49 -28.82 42.31 -14.36
C GLN A 49 -28.91 40.78 -14.31
N LYS A 50 -30.10 40.21 -14.52
CA LYS A 50 -30.28 38.75 -14.56
C LYS A 50 -29.50 38.13 -15.71
N LEU A 51 -29.50 38.76 -16.89
CA LEU A 51 -28.74 38.28 -18.06
C LEU A 51 -27.24 38.28 -17.76
N MET A 52 -26.73 39.33 -17.13
CA MET A 52 -25.33 39.42 -16.74
C MET A 52 -24.95 38.34 -15.72
N ALA A 53 -25.78 38.14 -14.68
CA ALA A 53 -25.55 37.09 -13.69
C ALA A 53 -25.59 35.69 -14.32
N LEU A 54 -26.49 35.46 -15.27
CA LEU A 54 -26.58 34.17 -15.96
C LEU A 54 -25.37 33.95 -16.88
N ALA A 55 -24.91 34.98 -17.60
CA ALA A 55 -23.72 34.91 -18.43
C ALA A 55 -22.46 34.61 -17.60
N GLN A 56 -22.30 35.27 -16.45
CA GLN A 56 -21.20 35.01 -15.52
C GLN A 56 -21.23 33.56 -15.01
N LYS A 57 -22.41 33.05 -14.66
CA LYS A 57 -22.57 31.69 -14.16
C LYS A 57 -22.32 30.62 -15.23
N VAL A 58 -22.65 30.92 -16.49
CA VAL A 58 -22.29 30.05 -17.62
C VAL A 58 -20.78 29.98 -17.77
N GLU A 59 -20.07 31.11 -17.67
CA GLU A 59 -18.61 31.11 -17.76
C GLU A 59 -17.96 30.33 -16.61
N GLU A 60 -18.42 30.55 -15.37
CA GLU A 60 -17.99 29.79 -14.19
C GLU A 60 -18.15 28.28 -14.39
N TYR A 61 -19.32 27.83 -14.89
CA TYR A 61 -19.54 26.41 -15.19
C TYR A 61 -18.63 25.87 -16.29
N ARG A 62 -18.21 26.70 -17.25
CA ARG A 62 -17.26 26.27 -18.29
C ARG A 62 -15.86 26.09 -17.73
N GLU A 63 -15.42 27.02 -16.88
CA GLU A 63 -14.13 26.92 -16.18
C GLU A 63 -14.10 25.69 -15.25
N ASP A 64 -15.17 25.47 -14.49
CA ASP A 64 -15.32 24.28 -13.63
C ASP A 64 -15.31 22.98 -14.43
N GLU A 65 -15.98 22.94 -15.58
CA GLU A 65 -16.01 21.77 -16.45
C GLU A 65 -14.62 21.48 -17.03
N GLU A 66 -13.86 22.51 -17.41
CA GLU A 66 -12.48 22.36 -17.87
C GLU A 66 -11.56 21.85 -16.75
N SER A 67 -11.67 22.42 -15.55
CA SER A 67 -10.93 21.98 -14.37
C SER A 67 -11.24 20.52 -14.03
N LEU A 68 -12.52 20.13 -14.05
CA LEU A 68 -12.95 18.76 -13.81
C LEU A 68 -12.43 17.80 -14.87
N ARG A 69 -12.48 18.18 -16.16
CA ARG A 69 -11.90 17.39 -17.25
C ARG A 69 -10.39 17.20 -17.07
N ALA A 70 -9.67 18.26 -16.70
CA ALA A 70 -8.24 18.20 -16.44
C ALA A 70 -7.93 17.27 -15.25
N ALA A 71 -8.70 17.37 -14.16
CA ALA A 71 -8.56 16.51 -12.99
C ALA A 71 -8.83 15.03 -13.34
N LEU A 72 -9.87 14.74 -14.11
CA LEU A 72 -10.19 13.38 -14.55
C LEU A 72 -9.09 12.79 -15.44
N LEU A 73 -8.57 13.58 -16.38
CA LEU A 73 -7.46 13.15 -17.24
C LEU A 73 -6.18 12.90 -16.42
N GLY A 74 -5.91 13.77 -15.44
CA GLY A 74 -4.81 13.61 -14.50
C GLY A 74 -4.94 12.33 -13.66
N ALA A 75 -6.12 12.10 -13.10
CA ALA A 75 -6.43 10.90 -12.32
C ALA A 75 -6.30 9.61 -13.16
N GLN A 76 -6.77 9.62 -14.40
CA GLN A 76 -6.62 8.48 -15.32
C GLN A 76 -5.14 8.20 -15.61
N LYS A 77 -4.36 9.21 -15.99
CA LYS A 77 -2.92 9.06 -16.26
C LYS A 77 -2.17 8.57 -15.02
N LEU A 78 -2.51 9.10 -13.84
CA LEU A 78 -1.93 8.67 -12.58
C LEU A 78 -2.28 7.21 -12.28
N GLY A 79 -3.55 6.81 -12.47
CA GLY A 79 -4.00 5.43 -12.32
C GLY A 79 -3.26 4.47 -13.26
N ASP A 80 -3.13 4.83 -14.54
CA ASP A 80 -2.39 4.04 -15.52
C ASP A 80 -0.90 3.93 -15.16
N SER A 81 -0.29 5.03 -14.68
CA SER A 81 1.10 5.05 -14.22
C SER A 81 1.31 4.14 -13.01
N ILE A 82 0.42 4.21 -12.02
CA ILE A 82 0.48 3.35 -10.81
C ILE A 82 0.34 1.88 -11.20
N ILE A 83 -0.59 1.54 -12.09
CA ILE A 83 -0.76 0.16 -12.56
C ILE A 83 0.50 -0.33 -13.27
N ARG A 84 1.08 0.49 -14.14
CA ARG A 84 2.30 0.15 -14.88
C ARG A 84 3.48 -0.03 -13.94
N GLU A 85 3.70 0.90 -13.02
CA GLU A 85 4.80 0.85 -12.05
C GLU A 85 4.65 -0.34 -11.11
N SER A 86 3.44 -0.60 -10.62
CA SER A 86 3.15 -1.75 -9.75
C SER A 86 3.40 -3.07 -10.47
N LYS A 87 2.99 -3.20 -11.73
CA LYS A 87 3.29 -4.40 -12.55
C LYS A 87 4.78 -4.58 -12.77
N GLN A 88 5.49 -3.51 -13.13
CA GLN A 88 6.94 -3.56 -13.32
C GLN A 88 7.65 -3.95 -12.02
N LYS A 89 7.28 -3.37 -10.88
CA LYS A 89 7.85 -3.70 -9.56
C LYS A 89 7.55 -5.14 -9.16
N ALA A 90 6.34 -5.63 -9.44
CA ALA A 90 5.97 -7.02 -9.20
C ALA A 90 6.81 -7.97 -10.06
N GLU A 91 6.96 -7.69 -11.36
CA GLU A 91 7.80 -8.47 -12.27
C GLU A 91 9.27 -8.48 -11.84
N GLN A 92 9.81 -7.33 -11.44
CA GLN A 92 11.18 -7.23 -10.90
C GLN A 92 11.34 -8.05 -9.62
N THR A 93 10.39 -7.96 -8.69
CA THR A 93 10.42 -8.70 -7.42
C THR A 93 10.34 -10.21 -7.68
N LEU A 94 9.44 -10.64 -8.57
CA LEU A 94 9.30 -12.04 -8.95
C LEU A 94 10.55 -12.55 -9.70
N GLY A 95 11.13 -11.74 -10.57
CA GLY A 95 12.37 -12.06 -11.28
C GLY A 95 13.54 -12.25 -10.31
N ALA A 96 13.72 -11.31 -9.38
CA ALA A 96 14.77 -11.38 -8.36
C ALA A 96 14.57 -12.58 -7.43
N ALA A 97 13.34 -12.83 -6.97
CA ALA A 97 13.02 -13.98 -6.12
C ALA A 97 13.28 -15.32 -6.84
N ARG A 98 12.94 -15.43 -8.13
CA ARG A 98 13.23 -16.62 -8.94
C ARG A 98 14.73 -16.82 -9.12
N GLN A 99 15.46 -15.77 -9.45
CA GLN A 99 16.91 -15.84 -9.62
C GLN A 99 17.60 -16.28 -8.33
N GLU A 100 17.18 -15.74 -7.18
CA GLU A 100 17.73 -16.14 -5.88
C GLU A 100 17.36 -17.58 -5.51
N ALA A 101 16.12 -18.00 -5.80
CA ALA A 101 15.71 -19.39 -5.61
C ALA A 101 16.54 -20.36 -6.47
N ASP A 102 16.76 -20.04 -7.74
CA ASP A 102 17.58 -20.84 -8.65
C ASP A 102 19.04 -20.89 -8.18
N ARG A 103 19.57 -19.76 -7.68
CA ARG A 103 20.91 -19.68 -7.09
C ARG A 103 21.03 -20.58 -5.85
N LEU A 104 20.05 -20.53 -4.95
CA LEU A 104 20.03 -21.34 -3.73
C LEU A 104 19.93 -22.83 -4.04
N VAL A 105 19.05 -23.22 -4.96
CA VAL A 105 18.90 -24.61 -5.41
C VAL A 105 20.19 -25.10 -6.06
N GLY A 106 20.81 -24.29 -6.92
CA GLY A 106 22.10 -24.60 -7.53
C GLY A 106 23.22 -24.80 -6.51
N ALA A 107 23.32 -23.90 -5.52
CA ALA A 107 24.29 -24.01 -4.44
C ALA A 107 24.07 -25.25 -3.57
N ALA A 108 22.82 -25.55 -3.21
CA ALA A 108 22.48 -26.75 -2.45
C ALA A 108 22.82 -28.04 -3.20
N ARG A 109 22.53 -28.11 -4.50
CA ARG A 109 22.90 -29.26 -5.35
C ARG A 109 24.42 -29.45 -5.40
N ALA A 110 25.17 -28.37 -5.61
CA ALA A 110 26.64 -28.43 -5.62
C ALA A 110 27.21 -28.90 -4.26
N GLN A 111 26.60 -28.49 -3.15
CA GLN A 111 26.98 -28.96 -1.82
C GLN A 111 26.70 -30.45 -1.64
N ILE A 112 25.51 -30.92 -2.06
CA ILE A 112 25.15 -32.34 -2.02
C ILE A 112 26.15 -33.17 -2.82
N GLU A 113 26.51 -32.75 -4.03
CA GLU A 113 27.49 -33.46 -4.86
C GLU A 113 28.87 -33.54 -4.18
N ARG A 114 29.34 -32.44 -3.56
CA ARG A 114 30.60 -32.43 -2.81
C ARG A 114 30.59 -33.36 -1.61
N GLU A 115 29.49 -33.38 -0.86
CA GLU A 115 29.36 -34.25 0.31
C GLU A 115 29.25 -35.72 -0.10
N GLN A 116 28.50 -36.04 -1.15
CA GLN A 116 28.43 -37.39 -1.71
C GLN A 116 29.81 -37.88 -2.20
N PHE A 117 30.57 -37.02 -2.88
CA PHE A 117 31.92 -37.35 -3.30
C PHE A 117 32.83 -37.62 -2.10
N THR A 118 32.76 -36.78 -1.07
CA THR A 118 33.55 -36.92 0.17
C THR A 118 33.19 -38.21 0.91
N LEU A 119 31.89 -38.50 1.04
CA LEU A 119 31.38 -39.71 1.66
C LEU A 119 31.86 -40.96 0.93
N THR A 120 31.80 -40.96 -0.40
CA THR A 120 32.30 -42.08 -1.22
C THR A 120 33.81 -42.28 -1.05
N LYS A 121 34.57 -41.18 -0.99
CA LYS A 121 36.02 -41.22 -0.74
C LYS A 121 36.33 -41.84 0.63
N ILE A 122 35.68 -41.38 1.69
CA ILE A 122 35.85 -41.92 3.05
C ILE A 122 35.44 -43.39 3.11
N GLN A 123 34.32 -43.77 2.51
CA GLN A 123 33.90 -45.18 2.43
C GLN A 123 34.96 -46.06 1.75
N LYS A 124 35.57 -45.58 0.67
CA LYS A 124 36.66 -46.28 -0.01
C LYS A 124 37.90 -46.40 0.89
N GLU A 125 38.27 -45.34 1.60
CA GLU A 125 39.39 -45.35 2.56
C GLU A 125 39.15 -46.33 3.72
N VAL A 126 37.94 -46.36 4.28
CA VAL A 126 37.53 -47.30 5.34
C VAL A 126 37.59 -48.75 4.84
N SER A 127 37.08 -49.01 3.64
CA SER A 127 37.15 -50.34 3.01
C SER A 127 38.59 -50.80 2.78
N ASN A 128 39.45 -49.89 2.29
CA ASN A 128 40.87 -50.15 2.11
C ASN A 128 41.58 -50.41 3.45
N PHE A 129 41.30 -49.62 4.48
CA PHE A 129 41.85 -49.82 5.82
C PHE A 129 41.45 -51.18 6.41
N LYS A 130 40.15 -51.52 6.35
CA LYS A 130 39.64 -52.83 6.78
C LYS A 130 40.35 -53.97 6.06
N SER A 131 40.53 -53.85 4.74
CA SER A 131 41.20 -54.87 3.92
C SER A 131 42.67 -55.04 4.34
N ARG A 132 43.41 -53.94 4.54
CA ARG A 132 44.79 -53.97 5.04
C ARG A 132 44.89 -54.59 6.43
N LEU A 133 43.97 -54.23 7.33
CA LEU A 133 43.92 -54.76 8.69
C LEU A 133 43.65 -56.27 8.70
N LEU A 134 42.72 -56.75 7.87
CA LEU A 134 42.44 -58.18 7.73
C LEU A 134 43.64 -58.97 7.18
N VAL A 135 44.38 -58.40 6.22
CA VAL A 135 45.62 -59.03 5.71
C VAL A 135 46.67 -59.12 6.82
N LEU A 136 46.90 -58.04 7.56
CA LEU A 136 47.86 -58.00 8.66
C LEU A 136 47.51 -59.03 9.75
N TYR A 137 46.23 -59.13 10.13
CA TYR A 137 45.76 -60.13 11.10
C TYR A 137 45.98 -61.56 10.63
N LYS A 138 45.72 -61.86 9.35
CA LYS A 138 46.01 -63.20 8.78
C LYS A 138 47.49 -63.52 8.83
N GLN A 139 48.34 -62.54 8.48
CA GLN A 139 49.78 -62.70 8.52
C GLN A 139 50.30 -62.94 9.94
N HIS A 140 49.75 -62.24 10.94
CA HIS A 140 50.05 -62.47 12.36
C HIS A 140 49.62 -63.87 12.82
N LEU A 141 48.41 -64.33 12.45
CA LEU A 141 47.94 -65.68 12.76
C LEU A 141 48.85 -66.76 12.16
N GLU A 142 49.28 -66.56 10.92
CA GLU A 142 50.20 -67.48 10.23
C GLU A 142 51.55 -67.55 10.94
N LEU A 143 52.15 -66.40 11.29
CA LEU A 143 53.39 -66.34 12.07
C LEU A 143 53.29 -67.07 13.42
N ILE A 144 52.20 -66.85 14.16
CA ILE A 144 51.95 -67.53 15.44
C ILE A 144 51.82 -69.04 15.24
N SER A 145 51.07 -69.47 14.21
CA SER A 145 50.90 -70.91 13.90
C SER A 145 52.19 -71.59 13.41
N SER A 146 53.16 -70.82 12.89
CA SER A 146 54.44 -71.32 12.37
C SER A 146 55.57 -71.40 13.40
N MET A 147 55.36 -70.90 14.64
CA MET A 147 56.35 -71.03 15.70
C MET A 147 56.41 -72.49 16.19
N PRO A 148 57.59 -73.14 16.17
CA PRO A 148 57.72 -74.50 16.65
C PRO A 148 57.72 -74.50 18.20
N GLY A 149 56.61 -74.92 18.79
CA GLY A 149 56.56 -75.24 20.22
C GLY A 149 55.22 -74.97 20.90
N GLN A 150 54.54 -76.07 21.24
CA GLN A 150 53.30 -76.23 22.01
C GLN A 150 52.02 -75.74 21.32
N ASP A 151 51.24 -76.72 20.84
CA ASP A 151 49.78 -76.64 20.78
C ASP A 151 49.27 -76.32 22.20
N VAL A 152 49.32 -75.05 22.58
CA VAL A 152 48.44 -74.55 23.62
C VAL A 152 47.10 -74.46 22.93
N THR A 153 46.31 -75.54 23.04
CA THR A 153 44.87 -75.49 22.85
C THR A 153 44.33 -74.53 23.90
N VAL A 154 44.41 -73.23 23.64
CA VAL A 154 43.61 -72.25 24.37
C VAL A 154 42.20 -72.50 23.87
N ASP A 155 41.43 -73.19 24.70
CA ASP A 155 40.02 -73.45 24.45
C ASP A 155 39.36 -72.09 24.13
N ALA A 156 38.88 -71.94 22.89
CA ALA A 156 38.33 -70.66 22.41
C ALA A 156 37.10 -70.20 23.24
N GLN A 157 36.59 -71.06 24.13
CA GLN A 157 35.52 -70.78 25.07
C GLN A 157 35.94 -70.01 26.33
N GLU A 158 37.22 -69.94 26.71
CA GLU A 158 37.62 -69.18 27.91
C GLU A 158 37.86 -67.69 27.65
N ILE A 159 38.25 -67.29 26.44
CA ILE A 159 38.44 -65.87 26.10
C ILE A 159 37.09 -65.15 25.97
N ILE A 160 36.04 -65.87 25.54
CA ILE A 160 34.68 -65.32 25.42
C ILE A 160 34.02 -65.21 26.81
N ASN A 161 34.38 -66.07 27.77
CA ASN A 161 33.77 -66.08 29.10
C ASN A 161 34.49 -65.17 30.13
N GLY A 162 35.72 -64.75 29.88
CA GLY A 162 36.49 -63.86 30.76
C GLY A 162 36.12 -62.39 30.68
N SER A 163 35.50 -61.94 29.59
CA SER A 163 34.97 -60.57 29.49
C SER A 163 33.50 -60.55 29.86
N GLN A 164 33.23 -60.82 31.14
CA GLN A 164 31.97 -60.40 31.74
C GLN A 164 31.78 -58.92 31.47
N ASN A 165 30.72 -58.62 30.71
CA ASN A 165 29.88 -57.44 30.80
C ASN A 165 30.49 -56.27 31.60
N PRO A 166 31.01 -55.20 30.98
CA PRO A 166 31.19 -53.96 31.70
C PRO A 166 29.80 -53.50 32.13
N GLN A 167 29.42 -53.83 33.37
CA GLN A 167 28.31 -53.20 34.05
C GLN A 167 28.52 -51.68 33.94
N PRO A 168 27.48 -50.89 33.61
CA PRO A 168 27.58 -49.44 33.71
C PRO A 168 28.00 -49.12 35.14
N ARG A 169 29.20 -48.54 35.29
CA ARG A 169 29.63 -47.98 36.57
C ARG A 169 28.62 -46.88 36.88
N GLN A 170 27.70 -47.13 37.80
CA GLN A 170 26.86 -46.08 38.35
C GLN A 170 27.81 -45.13 39.09
N GLU A 171 28.13 -44.02 38.45
CA GLU A 171 28.67 -42.85 39.13
C GLU A 171 27.57 -42.36 40.09
N ALA A 172 27.78 -42.57 41.38
CA ALA A 172 27.02 -41.88 42.40
C ALA A 172 27.22 -40.36 42.21
N PRO A 173 26.18 -39.54 42.43
CA PRO A 173 26.24 -38.11 42.13
C PRO A 173 27.24 -37.43 43.06
N VAL A 174 28.28 -36.84 42.47
CA VAL A 174 29.19 -35.94 43.16
C VAL A 174 28.41 -34.62 43.39
N PRO A 175 28.34 -34.08 44.63
CA PRO A 175 27.72 -32.77 44.88
C PRO A 175 28.43 -31.68 44.05
N PRO A 176 27.71 -30.69 43.48
CA PRO A 176 28.34 -29.60 42.77
C PRO A 176 29.04 -28.66 43.76
N GLU A 177 30.36 -28.79 43.89
CA GLU A 177 31.21 -27.74 44.41
C GLU A 177 31.34 -26.66 43.32
N ALA A 178 31.00 -25.44 43.69
CA ALA A 178 30.93 -24.28 42.81
C ALA A 178 32.29 -24.01 42.15
N ALA A 179 32.34 -24.15 40.82
CA ALA A 179 33.36 -23.55 39.98
C ALA A 179 32.66 -22.64 38.97
N GLU A 180 33.04 -21.36 39.04
CA GLU A 180 32.54 -20.25 38.23
C GLU A 180 32.69 -20.53 36.72
N PRO A 181 31.74 -20.08 35.88
CA PRO A 181 31.92 -20.15 34.44
C PRO A 181 32.90 -19.06 33.98
N GLU A 182 34.07 -19.50 33.46
CA GLU A 182 34.90 -18.69 32.57
C GLU A 182 34.06 -18.30 31.34
N ARG A 183 33.70 -17.01 31.25
CA ARG A 183 33.08 -16.40 30.08
C ARG A 183 34.13 -16.23 28.97
N PRO A 184 33.80 -16.46 27.69
CA PRO A 184 34.67 -16.12 26.58
C PRO A 184 35.03 -14.63 26.58
N LEU A 185 36.31 -14.32 26.37
CA LEU A 185 36.83 -12.98 26.11
C LEU A 185 36.21 -12.43 24.82
N GLU A 186 35.30 -11.47 24.95
CA GLU A 186 34.82 -10.61 23.86
C GLU A 186 35.87 -9.51 23.62
N GLU A 187 36.47 -9.47 22.42
CA GLU A 187 37.32 -8.38 21.96
C GLU A 187 36.51 -7.07 21.85
N PRO A 188 37.01 -5.91 22.32
CA PRO A 188 36.32 -4.65 22.15
C PRO A 188 36.61 -4.10 20.74
N LEU A 189 35.58 -3.98 19.91
CA LEU A 189 35.60 -3.13 18.72
C LEU A 189 34.89 -1.80 19.02
N PRO A 190 35.34 -0.69 18.40
CA PRO A 190 35.19 0.66 18.94
C PRO A 190 33.79 1.23 18.72
N GLU A 191 33.34 2.04 19.69
CA GLU A 191 32.12 2.85 19.62
C GLU A 191 32.18 3.87 18.47
N PRO A 192 31.15 3.98 17.62
CA PRO A 192 30.76 5.25 17.06
C PRO A 192 29.77 5.93 18.00
N ALA A 193 30.12 7.15 18.41
CA ALA A 193 29.23 8.08 19.09
C ALA A 193 27.89 8.21 18.35
N VAL A 194 26.78 8.05 19.08
CA VAL A 194 25.46 8.46 18.63
C VAL A 194 25.04 9.62 19.51
N GLU A 195 25.20 10.83 18.97
CA GLU A 195 24.49 12.02 19.43
C GLU A 195 22.97 11.77 19.32
N GLU A 196 22.26 12.20 20.35
CA GLU A 196 20.81 12.36 20.35
C GLU A 196 20.38 13.30 19.23
N GLU A 197 19.60 12.83 18.25
CA GLU A 197 18.58 13.66 17.61
C GLU A 197 17.29 12.87 17.40
N ARG A 198 16.26 13.33 18.11
CA ARG A 198 14.87 12.90 18.06
C ARG A 198 14.23 13.40 16.75
N PRO A 199 13.68 12.55 15.88
CA PRO A 199 12.92 13.03 14.74
C PRO A 199 11.45 13.28 15.13
N GLU A 200 11.00 14.50 14.86
CA GLU A 200 9.59 14.86 14.76
C GLU A 200 8.92 14.12 13.58
N GLU A 201 7.67 13.73 13.82
CA GLU A 201 6.52 13.89 12.90
C GLU A 201 6.68 13.49 11.41
N SER A 202 6.19 12.30 11.06
CA SER A 202 5.52 12.08 9.78
C SER A 202 4.44 11.02 9.95
N ALA A 203 3.21 11.49 10.05
CA ALA A 203 2.02 10.68 10.16
C ALA A 203 1.85 9.78 8.92
N ALA A 204 1.59 8.49 9.17
CA ALA A 204 0.92 7.62 8.22
C ALA A 204 -0.40 8.28 7.76
N PRO A 205 -0.83 8.11 6.50
CA PRO A 205 -2.21 8.46 6.18
C PRO A 205 -3.08 7.37 6.79
N GLU A 206 -3.51 7.58 8.03
CA GLU A 206 -4.70 6.95 8.56
C GLU A 206 -5.82 7.18 7.53
N ALA A 207 -6.44 6.09 7.09
CA ALA A 207 -7.74 6.12 6.46
C ALA A 207 -8.75 6.63 7.50
N SER A 208 -8.74 7.95 7.72
CA SER A 208 -9.76 8.64 8.48
C SER A 208 -11.01 8.64 7.61
N ALA A 209 -11.94 7.76 7.96
CA ALA A 209 -13.35 7.96 7.65
C ALA A 209 -13.82 9.24 8.38
N HIS A 210 -13.38 10.40 7.90
CA HIS A 210 -13.97 11.69 8.22
C HIS A 210 -15.16 11.86 7.28
N GLU A 211 -16.31 11.29 7.67
CA GLU A 211 -17.59 11.86 7.25
C GLU A 211 -17.70 13.26 7.84
N MET A 212 -17.12 14.24 7.17
CA MET A 212 -17.55 15.62 7.38
C MET A 212 -18.99 15.71 6.87
N PRO A 213 -19.97 16.16 7.68
CA PRO A 213 -21.22 16.57 7.09
C PRO A 213 -20.86 17.71 6.13
N ARG A 214 -21.05 17.50 4.83
CA ARG A 214 -20.93 18.56 3.84
C ARG A 214 -22.09 19.52 4.08
N GLU A 215 -21.98 20.37 5.09
CA GLU A 215 -22.85 21.52 5.23
C GLU A 215 -22.50 22.47 4.11
N SER A 216 -23.36 22.47 3.10
CA SER A 216 -23.37 23.48 2.05
C SER A 216 -23.26 24.87 2.69
N ARG A 217 -22.35 25.71 2.17
CA ARG A 217 -22.14 27.10 2.65
C ARG A 217 -23.40 27.98 2.56
N PHE A 218 -24.42 27.49 1.88
CA PHE A 218 -25.79 27.97 1.96
C PHE A 218 -26.61 26.82 2.55
N GLY A 219 -27.28 27.04 3.70
CA GLY A 219 -28.18 26.04 4.30
C GLY A 219 -29.24 25.53 3.31
N GLU A 220 -30.06 24.53 3.70
CA GLU A 220 -31.05 23.86 2.84
C GLU A 220 -31.60 24.76 1.71
N LEU A 221 -31.13 24.54 0.48
CA LEU A 221 -31.56 25.31 -0.69
C LEU A 221 -33.04 25.00 -0.98
N LYS A 222 -33.93 25.89 -0.53
CA LYS A 222 -35.37 25.84 -0.84
C LYS A 222 -35.60 26.41 -2.23
N PHE A 223 -35.81 25.56 -3.23
CA PHE A 223 -36.19 26.00 -4.58
C PHE A 223 -37.70 26.19 -4.68
N GLY A 224 -38.22 27.36 -4.28
CA GLY A 224 -39.67 27.67 -4.39
C GLY A 224 -40.61 26.71 -3.62
N GLU A 225 -41.90 26.99 -3.60
CA GLU A 225 -42.90 26.32 -2.74
C GLU A 225 -43.21 24.84 -3.09
N GLY A 226 -42.43 24.18 -3.93
CA GLY A 226 -42.74 22.82 -4.41
C GLY A 226 -41.56 21.90 -4.67
N TYR A 227 -40.33 22.28 -4.35
CA TYR A 227 -39.14 21.49 -4.68
C TYR A 227 -38.47 20.96 -3.41
N ASP A 228 -38.72 19.69 -3.13
CA ASP A 228 -38.13 18.96 -2.02
C ASP A 228 -37.18 17.89 -2.56
N LEU A 229 -35.88 18.05 -2.29
CA LEU A 229 -34.81 17.15 -2.74
C LEU A 229 -34.83 15.78 -2.04
N THR A 230 -35.72 15.59 -1.07
CA THR A 230 -35.80 14.37 -0.24
C THR A 230 -36.85 13.36 -0.70
N ARG A 231 -37.62 13.65 -1.76
CA ARG A 231 -38.57 12.70 -2.36
C ARG A 231 -37.82 11.65 -3.19
N LYS A 232 -37.42 10.55 -2.56
CA LYS A 232 -37.09 9.29 -3.24
C LYS A 232 -38.34 8.59 -3.75
#